data_AF-A0AA95F167-F1
#
_entry.id   AF-A0AA95F167-F1
#
_cell.length_a   1.000
_cell.length_b   1.000
_cell.length_c   1.000
_cell.angle_alpha   90.00
_cell.angle_beta   90.00
_cell.angle_gamma   90.00
#
_symmetry.space_group_name_H-M   'P 1'
#
loop_
_entity.id
_entity.type
_entity.pdbx_description
1 polymer ?
#
loop_
_entity_poly.entity_id
_entity_poly.type
_entity_poly.pdbx_seq_one_letter_code
_entity_poly.pdbx_strand_id
1 'polypeptide(L)'
;MTDPAALKEDIWLSGQITPDELPTLIERLGLRRIVNNRPDHEEPGQPTSADIRAVAEAAGVEYLDAPVRGLPDPETVARVTEWMAEPATTLMFCRSGMRSAATWAMAERLRGADADSLRAAALAAGYDLSRLPL
;
A
#
# COMPACT_ATOMS: atom_id res chain seq x y z
N MET A 1 13.09 -3.87 -9.85
CA MET A 1 11.95 -4.42 -9.11
C MET A 1 12.41 -4.69 -7.70
N THR A 2 11.66 -4.27 -6.69
CA THR A 2 12.04 -4.40 -5.27
C THR A 2 11.08 -5.38 -4.62
N ASP A 3 11.60 -6.40 -3.96
CA ASP A 3 10.78 -7.36 -3.19
C ASP A 3 9.96 -6.58 -2.13
N PRO A 4 8.67 -6.92 -1.88
CA PRO A 4 7.88 -6.20 -0.89
C PRO A 4 8.53 -6.21 0.49
N ALA A 5 8.58 -5.04 1.13
CA ALA A 5 9.10 -4.88 2.46
C ALA A 5 7.98 -5.09 3.50
N ALA A 6 8.24 -5.93 4.50
CA ALA A 6 7.35 -6.06 5.65
C ALA A 6 7.41 -4.77 6.49
N LEU A 7 6.25 -4.13 6.68
CA LEU A 7 6.11 -2.91 7.48
C LEU A 7 5.78 -3.23 8.93
N LYS A 8 4.88 -4.21 9.11
CA LYS A 8 4.54 -4.88 10.38
C LYS A 8 3.93 -6.24 10.02
N GLU A 9 3.52 -7.00 11.02
CA GLU A 9 2.74 -8.22 10.80
C GLU A 9 1.57 -7.94 9.86
N ASP A 10 1.44 -8.78 8.83
CA ASP A 10 0.42 -8.73 7.79
C ASP A 10 0.37 -7.49 6.88
N ILE A 11 1.27 -6.51 7.02
CA ILE A 11 1.30 -5.31 6.16
C ILE A 11 2.60 -5.23 5.38
N TRP A 12 2.48 -5.19 4.06
CA TRP A 12 3.59 -5.15 3.11
C TRP A 12 3.54 -3.88 2.28
N LEU A 13 4.72 -3.33 1.96
CA LEU A 13 4.88 -2.19 1.08
C LEU A 13 5.71 -2.57 -0.13
N SER A 14 5.31 -2.10 -1.31
CA SER A 14 6.12 -2.28 -2.53
C SER A 14 6.14 -1.03 -3.40
N GLY A 15 7.14 -0.99 -4.29
CA GLY A 15 7.09 -0.17 -5.50
C GLY A 15 6.05 -0.71 -6.49
N GLN A 16 6.16 -0.28 -7.74
CA GLN A 16 5.24 -0.74 -8.78
C GLN A 16 5.27 -2.28 -8.87
N ILE A 17 4.09 -2.89 -8.83
CA ILE A 17 3.87 -4.31 -9.13
C ILE A 17 3.31 -4.48 -10.54
N THR A 18 3.47 -5.65 -11.12
CA THR A 18 2.94 -6.00 -12.44
C THR A 18 1.85 -7.08 -12.35
N PRO A 19 0.92 -7.14 -13.32
CA PRO A 19 -0.05 -8.23 -13.39
C PRO A 19 0.61 -9.62 -13.43
N ASP A 20 1.77 -9.73 -14.08
CA ASP A 20 2.48 -11.00 -14.27
C ASP A 20 3.10 -11.55 -12.98
N GLU A 21 3.60 -10.68 -12.10
CA GLU A 21 4.22 -11.11 -10.82
C GLU A 21 3.21 -11.27 -9.69
N LEU A 22 2.04 -10.65 -9.82
CA LEU A 22 1.05 -10.59 -8.76
C LEU A 22 0.61 -11.98 -8.24
N PRO A 23 0.36 -13.01 -9.09
CA PRO A 23 0.02 -14.35 -8.60
C PRO A 23 1.08 -14.93 -7.65
N THR A 24 2.37 -14.76 -8.00
CA THR A 24 3.48 -15.21 -7.16
C THR A 24 3.54 -14.43 -5.83
N LEU A 25 3.27 -13.13 -5.85
CA LEU A 25 3.20 -12.34 -4.61
C LEU A 25 2.03 -12.77 -3.71
N ILE A 26 0.87 -13.04 -4.30
CA ILE A 26 -0.32 -13.52 -3.58
C ILE A 26 -0.02 -14.83 -2.87
N GLU A 27 0.57 -15.80 -3.58
CA GLU A 27 0.93 -17.10 -3.00
C GLU A 27 2.02 -16.97 -1.91
N ARG A 28 3.12 -16.26 -2.21
CA ARG A 28 4.26 -16.13 -1.30
C ARG A 28 3.92 -15.43 0.01
N LEU A 29 3.09 -14.39 -0.06
CA LEU A 29 2.78 -13.54 1.08
C LEU A 29 1.42 -13.87 1.72
N GLY A 30 0.62 -14.75 1.10
CA GLY A 30 -0.74 -15.04 1.56
C GLY A 30 -1.67 -13.83 1.46
N LEU A 31 -1.52 -13.01 0.41
CA LEU A 31 -2.26 -11.74 0.28
C LEU A 31 -3.76 -11.97 0.24
N ARG A 32 -4.49 -11.14 0.99
CA ARG A 32 -5.95 -11.10 1.02
C ARG A 32 -6.48 -9.76 0.52
N ARG A 33 -5.69 -8.69 0.66
CA ARG A 33 -6.04 -7.34 0.18
C ARG A 33 -4.87 -6.66 -0.52
N ILE A 34 -5.19 -5.77 -1.45
CA ILE A 34 -4.25 -4.88 -2.13
C ILE A 34 -4.78 -3.45 -2.08
N VAL A 35 -3.92 -2.49 -1.77
CA VAL A 35 -4.21 -1.05 -1.87
C VAL A 35 -3.26 -0.41 -2.88
N ASN A 36 -3.83 0.14 -3.95
CA ASN A 36 -3.09 0.92 -4.94
C ASN A 36 -3.16 2.40 -4.61
N ASN A 37 -2.01 3.01 -4.29
CA ASN A 37 -1.87 4.45 -4.09
C ASN A 37 -1.21 5.15 -5.28
N ARG A 38 -1.07 4.47 -6.42
CA ARG A 38 -0.58 5.02 -7.68
C ARG A 38 -1.73 5.41 -8.59
N PRO A 39 -1.87 6.69 -8.96
CA PRO A 39 -2.73 7.09 -10.07
C PRO A 39 -2.31 6.39 -11.36
N ASP A 40 -3.28 6.07 -12.21
CA ASP A 40 -2.98 5.59 -13.56
C ASP A 40 -2.29 6.67 -14.41
N HIS A 41 -1.52 6.20 -15.39
CA HIS A 41 -0.85 7.03 -16.40
C HIS A 41 0.17 8.05 -15.84
N GLU A 42 0.85 7.74 -14.73
CA GLU A 42 1.98 8.55 -14.26
C GLU A 42 3.22 8.40 -15.15
N GLU A 43 3.42 7.24 -15.79
CA GLU A 43 4.55 6.98 -16.69
C GLU A 43 4.16 6.08 -17.88
N PRO A 44 4.86 6.20 -19.03
CA PRO A 44 4.69 5.29 -20.15
C PRO A 44 4.97 3.84 -19.74
N GLY A 45 4.08 2.93 -20.12
CA GLY A 45 4.22 1.50 -19.81
C GLY A 45 3.81 1.12 -18.38
N GLN A 46 3.28 2.05 -17.58
CA GLN A 46 2.65 1.73 -16.30
C GLN A 46 1.46 0.77 -16.50
N PRO A 47 1.40 -0.38 -15.81
CA PRO A 47 0.21 -1.20 -15.77
C PRO A 47 -0.96 -0.43 -15.16
N THR A 48 -2.15 -0.52 -15.74
CA THR A 48 -3.32 0.18 -15.20
C THR A 48 -3.80 -0.47 -13.91
N SER A 49 -4.45 0.30 -13.06
CA SER A 49 -5.09 -0.22 -11.85
C SER A 49 -6.12 -1.30 -12.22
N ALA A 50 -6.80 -1.16 -13.36
CA ALA A 50 -7.76 -2.14 -13.86
C ALA A 50 -7.11 -3.49 -14.21
N ASP A 51 -5.93 -3.47 -14.84
CA ASP A 51 -5.21 -4.71 -15.20
C ASP A 51 -4.77 -5.46 -13.94
N ILE A 52 -4.23 -4.75 -12.95
CA ILE A 52 -3.78 -5.35 -11.68
C ILE A 52 -4.99 -5.86 -10.88
N ARG A 53 -6.07 -5.07 -10.82
CA ARG A 53 -7.33 -5.45 -10.15
C ARG A 53 -7.90 -6.75 -10.70
N ALA A 54 -7.94 -6.89 -12.03
CA ALA A 54 -8.48 -8.09 -12.66
C ALA A 54 -7.74 -9.36 -12.22
N VAL A 55 -6.41 -9.30 -12.10
CA VAL A 55 -5.60 -10.43 -11.61
C VAL A 55 -5.84 -10.69 -10.11
N ALA A 56 -5.92 -9.63 -9.29
CA ALA A 56 -6.21 -9.76 -7.86
C ALA A 56 -7.57 -10.42 -7.61
N GLU A 57 -8.62 -9.92 -8.24
CA GLU A 57 -9.99 -10.40 -8.07
C GLU A 57 -10.16 -11.83 -8.60
N ALA A 58 -9.48 -12.20 -9.70
CA ALA A 58 -9.45 -13.57 -10.19
C ALA A 58 -8.83 -14.58 -9.20
N ALA A 59 -7.95 -14.10 -8.32
CA ALA A 59 -7.33 -14.88 -7.25
C ALA A 59 -8.08 -14.77 -5.91
N GLY A 60 -9.24 -14.09 -5.86
CA GLY A 60 -10.01 -13.88 -4.63
C GLY A 60 -9.39 -12.88 -3.65
N VAL A 61 -8.50 -12.00 -4.14
CA VAL A 61 -7.86 -10.93 -3.37
C VAL A 61 -8.61 -9.64 -3.58
N GLU A 62 -9.00 -8.98 -2.49
CA GLU A 62 -9.74 -7.73 -2.56
C GLU A 62 -8.82 -6.58 -3.00
N TYR A 63 -9.33 -5.65 -3.82
CA TYR A 63 -8.53 -4.58 -4.40
C TYR A 63 -9.16 -3.19 -4.18
N LEU A 64 -8.41 -2.31 -3.52
CA LEU A 64 -8.75 -0.91 -3.35
C LEU A 64 -7.88 -0.02 -4.25
N ASP A 65 -8.53 0.72 -5.14
CA ASP A 65 -7.92 1.83 -5.86
C ASP A 65 -8.14 3.14 -5.08
N ALA A 66 -7.06 3.69 -4.53
CA ALA A 66 -7.03 4.87 -3.65
C ALA A 66 -5.81 5.75 -4.00
N PRO A 67 -5.80 6.36 -5.20
CA PRO A 67 -4.62 6.99 -5.78
C PRO A 67 -4.23 8.27 -5.02
N VAL A 68 -2.93 8.44 -4.76
CA VAL A 68 -2.39 9.61 -4.03
C VAL A 68 -1.47 10.43 -4.92
N ARG A 69 -1.68 11.75 -4.96
CA ARG A 69 -0.79 12.71 -5.63
C ARG A 69 -0.04 13.55 -4.59
N GLY A 70 1.22 13.21 -4.32
CA GLY A 70 1.99 13.85 -3.27
C GLY A 70 1.65 13.28 -1.90
N LEU A 71 1.16 14.13 -0.98
CA LEU A 71 0.70 13.71 0.34
C LEU A 71 -0.72 13.12 0.26
N PRO A 72 -1.04 12.07 1.03
CA PRO A 72 -2.40 11.55 1.14
C PRO A 72 -3.35 12.63 1.68
N ASP A 73 -4.45 12.87 0.98
CA ASP A 73 -5.51 13.75 1.48
C ASP A 73 -6.37 13.05 2.55
N PRO A 74 -7.10 13.81 3.39
CA PRO A 74 -7.89 13.24 4.47
C PRO A 74 -8.95 12.23 4.01
N GLU A 75 -9.51 12.39 2.81
CA GLU A 75 -10.52 11.48 2.26
C GLU A 75 -9.90 10.12 1.93
N THR A 76 -8.75 10.13 1.24
CA THR A 76 -7.99 8.93 0.91
C THR A 76 -7.54 8.20 2.17
N VAL A 77 -7.05 8.94 3.18
CA VAL A 77 -6.67 8.36 4.47
C VAL A 77 -7.88 7.72 5.14
N ALA A 78 -9.03 8.39 5.22
CA ALA A 78 -10.24 7.84 5.82
C ALA A 78 -10.72 6.57 5.11
N ARG A 79 -10.73 6.57 3.77
CA ARG A 79 -11.10 5.39 2.96
C ARG A 79 -10.17 4.21 3.22
N VAL A 80 -8.86 4.45 3.31
CA VAL A 80 -7.89 3.39 3.63
C VAL A 80 -8.04 2.94 5.09
N THR A 81 -8.29 3.85 6.04
CA THR A 81 -8.56 3.49 7.44
C THR A 81 -9.76 2.56 7.56
N GLU A 82 -10.87 2.86 6.87
CA GLU A 82 -12.07 2.02 6.84
C GLU A 82 -11.77 0.65 6.20
N TRP A 83 -11.10 0.64 5.06
CA TRP A 83 -10.70 -0.59 4.38
C TRP A 83 -9.78 -1.50 5.21
N MET A 84 -8.96 -0.91 6.06
CA MET A 84 -8.02 -1.60 6.96
C MET A 84 -8.59 -1.86 8.35
N ALA A 85 -9.89 -1.59 8.57
CA ALA A 85 -10.53 -1.80 9.87
C ALA A 85 -10.54 -3.29 10.26
N GLU A 86 -10.83 -4.16 9.29
CA GLU A 86 -10.71 -5.60 9.44
C GLU A 86 -9.27 -6.07 9.16
N PRO A 87 -8.63 -6.83 10.05
CA PRO A 87 -7.29 -7.36 9.82
C PRO A 87 -7.24 -8.33 8.63
N ALA A 88 -6.29 -8.12 7.72
CA ALA A 88 -6.02 -9.00 6.60
C ALA A 88 -4.60 -8.77 6.09
N THR A 89 -3.95 -9.81 5.56
CA THR A 89 -2.63 -9.68 4.93
C THR A 89 -2.75 -8.80 3.69
N THR A 90 -2.13 -7.62 3.76
CA THR A 90 -2.35 -6.52 2.81
C THR A 90 -1.05 -6.08 2.19
N LEU A 91 -1.04 -5.95 0.86
CA LEU A 91 0.01 -5.27 0.11
C LEU A 91 -0.45 -3.87 -0.28
N MET A 92 0.29 -2.83 0.13
CA MET A 92 0.08 -1.48 -0.35
C MET A 92 1.21 -1.08 -1.30
N PHE A 93 0.89 -0.51 -2.46
CA PHE A 93 1.90 -0.13 -3.44
C PHE A 93 1.63 1.22 -4.08
N CYS A 94 2.71 1.86 -4.53
CA CYS A 94 2.63 2.98 -5.46
C CYS A 94 3.80 2.88 -6.46
N ARG A 95 4.33 3.99 -7.02
CA ARG A 95 5.55 3.93 -7.84
C ARG A 95 6.76 3.36 -7.08
N SER A 96 6.99 3.82 -5.84
CA SER A 96 8.20 3.51 -5.06
C SER A 96 7.90 3.09 -3.62
N GLY A 97 6.64 2.79 -3.28
CA GLY A 97 6.17 2.49 -1.92
C GLY A 97 6.00 3.70 -0.98
N MET A 98 6.65 4.84 -1.24
CA MET A 98 6.65 6.00 -0.35
C MET A 98 5.25 6.57 -0.04
N ARG A 99 4.36 6.68 -1.04
CA ARG A 99 2.99 7.16 -0.82
C ARG A 99 2.20 6.18 0.03
N SER A 100 2.37 4.88 -0.21
CA SER A 100 1.71 3.83 0.55
C SER A 100 2.19 3.80 2.01
N ALA A 101 3.49 4.00 2.26
CA ALA A 101 4.03 4.16 3.60
C ALA A 101 3.39 5.36 4.33
N ALA A 102 3.26 6.50 3.64
CA ALA A 102 2.62 7.69 4.20
C ALA A 102 1.12 7.49 4.46
N THR A 103 0.39 6.90 3.51
CA THR A 103 -1.05 6.60 3.65
C THR A 103 -1.29 5.64 4.81
N TRP A 104 -0.49 4.58 4.92
CA TRP A 104 -0.54 3.65 6.05
C TRP A 104 -0.34 4.36 7.38
N ALA A 105 0.73 5.15 7.51
CA ALA A 105 1.06 5.81 8.76
C ALA A 105 -0.04 6.80 9.17
N MET A 106 -0.58 7.59 8.24
CA MET A 106 -1.69 8.49 8.50
C MET A 106 -2.97 7.72 8.87
N ALA A 107 -3.23 6.58 8.23
CA ALA A 107 -4.40 5.75 8.53
C ALA A 107 -4.32 5.13 9.94
N GLU A 108 -3.16 4.60 10.33
CA GLU A 108 -2.93 4.09 11.68
C GLU A 108 -2.93 5.22 12.73
N ARG A 109 -2.46 6.41 12.35
CA ARG A 109 -2.52 7.60 13.21
C ARG A 109 -3.95 8.00 13.53
N LEU A 110 -4.87 7.94 12.56
CA LEU A 110 -6.31 8.13 12.78
C LEU A 110 -6.90 7.08 13.73
N ARG A 111 -6.32 5.88 13.77
CA ARG A 111 -6.71 4.80 14.70
C ARG A 111 -6.07 4.93 16.09
N GLY A 112 -5.29 5.99 16.33
CA GLY A 112 -4.70 6.29 17.63
C GLY A 112 -3.29 5.74 17.84
N ALA A 113 -2.61 5.24 16.80
CA ALA A 113 -1.21 4.82 16.91
C ALA A 113 -0.28 6.01 17.19
N ASP A 114 0.81 5.74 17.90
CA ASP A 114 1.84 6.72 18.24
C ASP A 114 2.73 7.06 17.03
N ALA A 115 3.02 8.34 16.82
CA ALA A 115 3.77 8.81 15.65
C ALA A 115 5.21 8.26 15.57
N ASP A 116 5.91 8.15 16.70
CA ASP A 116 7.30 7.67 16.72
C ASP A 116 7.36 6.18 16.40
N SER A 117 6.39 5.41 16.90
CA SER A 117 6.25 3.99 16.55
C SER A 117 6.02 3.75 15.05
N LEU A 118 5.18 4.59 14.43
CA LEU A 118 4.89 4.51 12.99
C LEU A 118 6.13 4.86 12.15
N ARG A 119 6.89 5.88 12.56
CA ARG A 119 8.15 6.25 11.91
C ARG A 119 9.19 5.15 12.03
N ALA A 120 9.33 4.55 13.21
CA ALA A 120 10.26 3.46 13.43
C ALA A 120 9.94 2.23 12.56
N ALA A 121 8.66 1.83 12.49
CA ALA A 121 8.21 0.73 11.65
C ALA A 121 8.48 1.00 10.16
N ALA A 122 8.11 2.19 9.67
CA ALA A 122 8.36 2.58 8.28
C ALA A 122 9.86 2.64 7.95
N LEU A 123 10.68 3.18 8.86
CA LEU A 123 12.12 3.25 8.68
C LEU A 123 12.75 1.85 8.62
N ALA A 124 12.31 0.92 9.47
CA ALA A 124 12.76 -0.48 9.44
C ALA A 124 12.41 -1.18 8.10
N ALA A 125 11.31 -0.78 7.47
CA ALA A 125 10.92 -1.21 6.13
C ALA A 125 11.58 -0.42 4.98
N GLY A 126 12.47 0.54 5.28
CA GLY A 126 13.20 1.33 4.30
C GLY A 126 12.51 2.62 3.83
N TYR A 127 11.47 3.08 4.53
CA TYR A 127 10.72 4.29 4.21
C TYR A 127 10.90 5.36 5.29
N ASP A 128 11.66 6.42 4.97
CA ASP A 128 11.87 7.56 5.87
C ASP A 128 10.65 8.48 5.89
N LEU A 129 9.86 8.39 6.97
CA LEU A 129 8.71 9.26 7.21
C LEU A 129 9.03 10.48 8.08
N SER A 130 10.30 10.81 8.37
CA SER A 130 10.67 11.91 9.29
C SER A 130 10.03 13.27 8.98
N ARG A 131 9.69 13.52 7.71
CA ARG A 131 9.05 14.77 7.24
C ARG A 131 7.52 14.73 7.16
N LEU A 132 6.90 13.59 7.46
CA LEU A 132 5.46 13.41 7.38
C LEU A 132 4.79 13.98 8.65
N PRO A 133 3.77 14.86 8.56
CA PRO A 133 3.04 15.32 9.72
C PRO A 133 2.11 14.20 10.22
N LEU A 134 2.54 13.50 11.27
CA LEU A 134 1.77 12.47 12.00
C LEU A 134 1.39 13.02 13.37
#